data_AF-A0A098VPL1-F1
#
_entry.id   AF-A0A098VPL1-F1
#
_cell.length_a   1.000
_cell.length_b   1.000
_cell.length_c   1.000
_cell.angle_alpha   90.00
_cell.angle_beta   90.00
_cell.angle_gamma   90.00
#
_symmetry.space_group_name_H-M   'P 1'
#
loop_
_entity.id
_entity.type
_entity.pdbx_description
1 polymer ?
#
loop_
_entity_poly.entity_id
_entity_poly.type
_entity_poly.pdbx_seq_one_letter_code
_entity_poly.pdbx_strand_id
1 'polypeptide(L)'
;MPTGTSLATLAVLTEQTGGIDKIFRTAIYSIRLFAALTGREILPLLKLADVLSETRYVLRIFGSIFSIKDLFQANLKKRELIKALTMAVYYPLDALYLLAFKEIISINPKHQLEISQWSCRAWALYSIVELSELLGLWEQGRSPVLAIVQSAADMLLALNWSWDRFALSSPAVAGIGTISASLSLASAVSTANKGST
;
A
#
# COMPACT_ATOMS: atom_id res chain seq x y z
N MET A 1 -17.84 -28.88 -0.79
CA MET A 1 -17.89 -27.94 0.35
C MET A 1 -16.47 -27.56 0.74
N PRO A 2 -15.98 -26.36 0.40
CA PRO A 2 -14.69 -25.85 0.87
C PRO A 2 -14.96 -24.75 1.92
N THR A 3 -15.16 -25.11 3.18
CA THR A 3 -15.43 -24.14 4.25
C THR A 3 -14.36 -24.11 5.35
N GLY A 4 -13.43 -25.09 5.38
CA GLY A 4 -12.35 -25.13 6.36
C GLY A 4 -11.13 -24.27 6.01
N THR A 5 -10.82 -24.10 4.73
CA THR A 5 -9.60 -23.41 4.29
C THR A 5 -9.72 -21.89 4.36
N SER A 6 -10.88 -21.31 4.04
CA SER A 6 -11.04 -19.83 4.00
C SER A 6 -10.93 -19.17 5.37
N LEU A 7 -11.50 -19.77 6.42
CA LEU A 7 -11.42 -19.25 7.79
C LEU A 7 -10.00 -19.35 8.35
N ALA A 8 -9.29 -20.44 8.07
CA ALA A 8 -7.89 -20.60 8.47
C ALA A 8 -6.98 -19.58 7.76
N THR A 9 -7.16 -19.34 6.46
CA THR A 9 -6.43 -18.30 5.73
C THR A 9 -6.69 -16.91 6.32
N LEU A 10 -7.94 -16.60 6.62
CA LEU A 10 -8.30 -15.32 7.22
C LEU A 10 -7.67 -15.14 8.59
N ALA A 11 -7.66 -16.19 9.43
CA ALA A 11 -6.98 -16.16 10.72
C ALA A 11 -5.49 -15.81 10.58
N VAL A 12 -4.77 -16.49 9.68
CA VAL A 12 -3.35 -16.22 9.39
C VAL A 12 -3.12 -14.77 8.92
N LEU A 13 -3.99 -14.25 8.06
CA LEU A 13 -3.89 -12.87 7.59
C LEU A 13 -4.16 -11.85 8.71
N THR A 14 -5.08 -12.17 9.64
CA THR A 14 -5.39 -11.28 10.77
C THR A 14 -4.35 -11.34 11.89
N GLU A 15 -3.52 -12.36 11.94
CA GLU A 15 -2.39 -12.44 12.90
C GLU A 15 -1.21 -11.56 12.48
N GLN A 16 -1.14 -11.17 11.20
CA GLN A 16 -0.05 -10.38 10.66
C GLN A 16 -0.50 -8.94 10.39
N THR A 17 0.24 -7.95 10.90
CA THR A 17 -0.03 -6.52 10.63
C THR A 17 -0.11 -6.22 9.13
N GLY A 18 0.78 -6.84 8.34
CA GLY A 18 0.78 -6.71 6.88
C GLY A 18 -0.37 -7.45 6.17
N GLY A 19 -1.05 -8.40 6.82
CA GLY A 19 -2.26 -9.05 6.32
C GLY A 19 -3.50 -8.19 6.59
N ILE A 20 -3.63 -7.66 7.82
CA ILE A 20 -4.68 -6.71 8.20
C ILE A 20 -4.63 -5.47 7.28
N ASP A 21 -3.45 -4.89 7.03
CA ASP A 21 -3.31 -3.72 6.15
C ASP A 21 -3.91 -3.97 4.76
N LYS A 22 -3.67 -5.16 4.17
CA LYS A 22 -4.20 -5.51 2.85
C LYS A 22 -5.72 -5.67 2.87
N ILE A 23 -6.28 -6.29 3.91
CA ILE A 23 -7.74 -6.42 4.07
C ILE A 23 -8.38 -5.03 4.13
N PHE A 24 -7.83 -4.14 4.97
CA PHE A 24 -8.34 -2.77 5.08
C PHE A 24 -8.17 -2.00 3.77
N ARG A 25 -7.03 -2.13 3.09
CA ARG A 25 -6.79 -1.51 1.78
C ARG A 25 -7.85 -1.92 0.78
N THR A 26 -8.16 -3.21 0.70
CA THR A 26 -9.20 -3.73 -0.21
C THR A 26 -10.56 -3.15 0.14
N ALA A 27 -10.95 -3.18 1.42
CA ALA A 27 -12.23 -2.61 1.85
C ALA A 27 -12.37 -1.12 1.50
N ILE A 28 -11.34 -0.31 1.77
CA ILE A 28 -11.33 1.13 1.47
C ILE A 28 -11.58 1.39 -0.01
N TYR A 29 -10.82 0.74 -0.89
CA TYR A 29 -10.95 0.99 -2.33
C TYR A 29 -12.21 0.38 -2.92
N SER A 30 -12.70 -0.76 -2.43
CA SER A 30 -13.99 -1.31 -2.83
C SER A 30 -15.15 -0.36 -2.48
N ILE A 31 -15.14 0.22 -1.28
CA ILE A 31 -16.13 1.22 -0.87
C ILE A 31 -16.08 2.46 -1.78
N ARG A 32 -14.88 3.00 -2.00
CA ARG A 32 -14.69 4.20 -2.84
C ARG A 32 -15.05 3.93 -4.30
N LEU A 33 -14.77 2.74 -4.82
CA LEU A 33 -15.15 2.35 -6.18
C LEU A 33 -16.66 2.20 -6.30
N PHE A 34 -17.31 1.58 -5.32
CA PHE A 34 -18.77 1.48 -5.28
C PHE A 34 -19.42 2.87 -5.30
N ALA A 35 -18.95 3.80 -4.47
CA ALA A 35 -19.45 5.18 -4.46
C ALA A 35 -19.25 5.86 -5.82
N ALA A 36 -18.06 5.71 -6.43
CA ALA A 36 -17.75 6.29 -7.73
C ALA A 36 -18.60 5.72 -8.88
N LEU A 37 -18.86 4.41 -8.91
CA LEU A 37 -19.65 3.76 -9.95
C LEU A 37 -21.15 4.03 -9.84
N THR A 38 -21.66 4.17 -8.62
CA THR A 38 -23.09 4.38 -8.38
C THR A 38 -23.49 5.85 -8.30
N GLY A 39 -22.52 6.76 -8.14
CA GLY A 39 -22.77 8.16 -7.80
C GLY A 39 -23.42 8.35 -6.43
N ARG A 40 -23.45 7.29 -5.59
CA ARG A 40 -24.09 7.33 -4.26
C ARG A 40 -23.03 7.47 -3.19
N GLU A 41 -23.07 8.60 -2.50
CA GLU A 41 -22.29 8.79 -1.28
C GLU A 41 -23.03 8.18 -0.09
N ILE A 42 -22.75 6.91 0.20
CA ILE A 42 -23.23 6.27 1.43
C ILE A 42 -22.31 6.74 2.56
N LEU A 43 -22.65 7.88 3.17
CA LEU A 43 -21.84 8.57 4.19
C LEU A 43 -21.30 7.63 5.29
N PRO A 44 -22.07 6.66 5.84
CA PRO A 44 -21.52 5.70 6.82
C PRO A 44 -20.38 4.84 6.27
N LEU A 45 -20.45 4.39 5.02
CA LEU A 45 -19.40 3.57 4.40
C LEU A 45 -18.16 4.41 4.10
N LEU A 46 -18.32 5.65 3.65
CA LEU A 46 -17.20 6.56 3.43
C LEU A 46 -16.48 6.87 4.74
N LYS A 47 -17.22 7.14 5.82
CA LYS A 47 -16.65 7.30 7.17
C LYS A 47 -15.88 6.05 7.62
N LEU A 48 -16.43 4.86 7.35
CA LEU A 48 -15.72 3.60 7.63
C LEU A 48 -14.43 3.51 6.82
N ALA A 49 -14.45 3.83 5.53
CA ALA A 49 -13.25 3.84 4.70
C ALA A 49 -12.19 4.82 5.22
N ASP A 50 -12.59 5.97 5.75
CA ASP A 50 -11.66 6.94 6.34
C ASP A 50 -11.06 6.41 7.66
N VAL A 51 -11.87 5.84 8.55
CA VAL A 51 -11.38 5.20 9.80
C VAL A 51 -10.42 4.04 9.50
N LEU A 52 -10.76 3.20 8.52
CA LEU A 52 -9.87 2.12 8.07
C LEU A 52 -8.57 2.67 7.49
N SER A 53 -8.64 3.75 6.71
CA SER A 53 -7.46 4.42 6.16
C SER A 53 -6.53 4.92 7.25
N GLU A 54 -7.07 5.61 8.26
CA GLU A 54 -6.31 6.06 9.44
C GLU A 54 -5.68 4.89 10.20
N THR A 55 -6.44 3.81 10.40
CA THR A 55 -5.93 2.60 11.06
C THR A 55 -4.74 2.01 10.30
N ARG A 56 -4.76 2.05 8.96
CA ARG A 56 -3.63 1.62 8.13
C ARG A 56 -2.39 2.49 8.31
N TYR A 57 -2.52 3.80 8.53
CA TYR A 57 -1.35 4.63 8.89
C TYR A 57 -0.73 4.15 10.20
N VAL A 58 -1.55 3.86 11.23
CA VAL A 58 -1.07 3.35 12.51
C VAL A 58 -0.35 2.00 12.35
N LEU A 59 -0.93 1.06 11.59
CA LEU A 59 -0.30 -0.24 11.31
C LEU A 59 1.05 -0.07 10.61
N ARG A 60 1.18 0.92 9.72
CA ARG A 60 2.41 1.22 8.97
C ARG A 60 3.50 1.88 9.83
N ILE A 61 3.19 2.45 10.99
CA ILE A 61 4.23 2.95 11.93
C ILE A 61 5.19 1.83 12.32
N PHE A 62 4.69 0.61 12.53
CA PHE A 62 5.53 -0.56 12.80
C PHE A 62 6.39 -0.95 11.60
N GLY A 63 5.95 -0.61 10.38
CA GLY A 63 6.74 -0.74 9.14
C GLY A 63 8.06 0.02 9.21
N SER A 64 8.09 1.21 9.83
CA SER A 64 9.33 2.00 10.03
C SER A 64 10.43 1.19 10.72
N ILE A 65 10.08 0.39 11.73
CA ILE A 65 11.03 -0.40 12.51
C ILE A 65 11.67 -1.46 11.60
N PHE A 66 10.87 -2.14 10.80
CA PHE A 66 11.36 -3.17 9.87
C PHE A 66 12.21 -2.56 8.74
N SER A 67 11.81 -1.43 8.17
CA SER A 67 12.59 -0.78 7.10
C SER A 67 13.95 -0.25 7.58
N ILE A 68 14.02 0.23 8.83
CA ILE A 68 15.32 0.59 9.43
C ILE A 68 16.17 -0.66 9.63
N LYS A 69 15.60 -1.76 10.14
CA LYS A 69 16.32 -3.03 10.27
C LYS A 69 16.87 -3.52 8.92
N ASP A 70 16.10 -3.38 7.86
CA ASP A 70 16.49 -3.81 6.52
C ASP A 70 17.74 -3.05 6.01
N LEU A 71 17.90 -1.77 6.35
CA LEU A 71 19.12 -1.01 6.01
C LEU A 71 20.40 -1.55 6.63
N PHE A 72 20.29 -2.23 7.77
CA PHE A 72 21.45 -2.79 8.49
C PHE A 72 21.74 -4.24 8.10
N GLN A 73 21.04 -4.82 7.12
CA GLN A 73 21.37 -6.14 6.61
C GLN A 73 22.71 -6.09 5.87
N ALA A 74 23.61 -7.04 6.19
CA ALA A 74 24.89 -7.14 5.51
C ALA A 74 24.71 -7.59 4.05
N ASN A 75 25.46 -6.95 3.12
CA ASN A 75 25.54 -7.32 1.70
C ASN A 75 24.28 -7.06 0.84
N LEU A 76 23.52 -5.99 1.10
CA LEU A 76 22.42 -5.59 0.22
C LEU A 76 22.92 -5.28 -1.20
N LYS A 77 22.27 -5.86 -2.20
CA LYS A 77 22.47 -5.45 -3.59
C LYS A 77 21.99 -4.02 -3.78
N LYS A 78 22.54 -3.30 -4.77
CA LYS A 78 22.19 -1.90 -5.05
C LYS A 78 20.67 -1.64 -5.12
N ARG A 79 19.90 -2.55 -5.75
CA ARG A 79 18.44 -2.41 -5.86
C ARG A 79 17.72 -2.59 -4.52
N GLU A 80 18.13 -3.58 -3.74
CA GLU A 80 17.58 -3.87 -2.40
C GLU A 80 17.88 -2.70 -1.46
N LEU A 81 19.10 -2.13 -1.53
CA LEU A 81 19.45 -0.92 -0.78
C LEU A 81 18.56 0.27 -1.15
N ILE A 82 18.28 0.50 -2.44
CA ILE A 82 17.38 1.58 -2.86
C ILE A 82 15.97 1.35 -2.32
N LYS A 83 15.45 0.13 -2.37
CA LYS A 83 14.13 -0.21 -1.80
C LYS A 83 14.09 0.00 -0.28
N ALA A 84 15.13 -0.41 0.44
CA ALA A 84 15.23 -0.21 1.87
C ALA A 84 15.29 1.28 2.22
N LEU A 85 16.08 2.07 1.49
CA LEU A 85 16.18 3.52 1.67
C LEU A 85 14.86 4.24 1.41
N THR A 86 14.15 3.89 0.32
CA THR A 86 12.86 4.50 0.03
C THR A 86 11.82 4.18 1.10
N MET A 87 11.80 2.95 1.62
CA MET A 87 10.88 2.59 2.71
C MET A 87 11.26 3.24 4.04
N ALA A 88 12.57 3.38 4.33
CA ALA A 88 13.06 4.09 5.50
C ALA A 88 12.77 5.60 5.48
N VAL A 89 12.54 6.20 4.30
CA VAL A 89 12.01 7.56 4.18
C VAL A 89 10.49 7.57 4.23
N TYR A 90 9.84 6.65 3.51
CA TYR A 90 8.39 6.59 3.38
C TYR A 90 7.68 6.46 4.73
N TYR A 91 8.00 5.42 5.52
CA TYR A 91 7.23 5.13 6.73
C TYR A 91 7.34 6.22 7.81
N PRO A 92 8.53 6.80 8.09
CA PRO A 92 8.61 7.91 9.04
C PRO A 92 7.86 9.15 8.59
N LEU A 93 7.91 9.52 7.30
CA LEU A 93 7.16 10.67 6.79
C LEU A 93 5.65 10.42 6.82
N ASP A 94 5.20 9.22 6.48
CA ASP A 94 3.81 8.81 6.56
C ASP A 94 3.27 8.84 8.01
N ALA A 95 4.09 8.41 8.97
CA ALA A 95 3.79 8.52 10.39
C ALA A 95 3.75 9.98 10.87
N LEU A 96 4.73 10.80 10.46
CA LEU A 96 4.80 12.22 10.80
C LEU A 96 3.59 12.99 10.27
N TYR A 97 3.16 12.67 9.05
CA TYR A 97 1.93 13.20 8.46
C TYR A 97 0.71 12.86 9.31
N LEU A 98 0.54 11.60 9.73
CA LEU A 98 -0.58 11.19 10.58
C LEU A 98 -0.57 11.96 11.91
N LEU A 99 0.58 12.04 12.58
CA LEU A 99 0.70 12.73 13.87
C LEU A 99 0.34 14.23 13.74
N ALA A 100 0.77 14.86 12.65
CA ALA A 100 0.40 16.24 12.35
C ALA A 100 -1.09 16.40 12.02
N PHE A 101 -1.65 15.48 11.21
CA PHE A 101 -3.07 15.47 10.85
C PHE A 101 -3.98 15.31 12.06
N LYS A 102 -3.53 14.56 13.06
CA LYS A 102 -4.23 14.39 14.35
C LYS A 102 -3.92 15.48 15.36
N GLU A 103 -3.20 16.52 14.97
CA GLU A 103 -2.80 17.65 15.82
C GLU A 103 -2.02 17.22 17.09
N ILE A 104 -1.41 16.03 17.07
CA ILE A 104 -0.55 15.53 18.15
C ILE A 104 0.78 16.31 18.15
N ILE A 105 1.25 16.66 16.95
CA ILE A 105 2.40 17.55 16.76
C ILE A 105 1.96 18.77 15.95
N SER A 106 2.47 19.94 16.30
CA SER A 106 2.17 21.18 15.59
C SER A 106 3.09 21.31 14.38
N ILE A 107 2.55 21.08 13.18
CA ILE A 107 3.22 21.32 11.90
C ILE A 107 2.32 22.27 11.08
N ASN A 108 2.94 23.24 10.41
CA ASN A 108 2.20 24.13 9.50
C ASN A 108 1.49 23.30 8.41
N PRO A 109 0.19 23.56 8.09
CA PRO A 109 -0.55 22.81 7.08
C PRO A 109 0.16 22.67 5.72
N LYS A 110 0.94 23.70 5.33
CA LYS A 110 1.76 23.65 4.11
C LYS A 110 2.81 22.54 4.19
N HIS A 111 3.56 22.48 5.30
CA HIS A 111 4.58 21.45 5.49
C HIS A 111 3.96 20.06 5.68
N GLN A 112 2.77 19.97 6.29
CA GLN A 112 2.05 18.71 6.40
C GLN A 112 1.72 18.12 5.01
N LEU A 113 1.23 18.94 4.07
CA LEU A 113 1.00 18.51 2.70
C LEU A 113 2.32 18.09 2.03
N GLU A 114 3.38 18.86 2.19
CA GLU A 114 4.70 18.54 1.64
C GLU A 114 5.24 17.20 2.17
N ILE A 115 5.09 16.91 3.47
CA ILE A 115 5.46 15.64 4.09
C ILE A 115 4.70 14.48 3.43
N SER A 116 3.38 14.63 3.24
CA SER A 116 2.56 13.62 2.55
C SER A 116 2.99 13.42 1.09
N GLN A 117 3.34 14.49 0.38
CA GLN A 117 3.82 14.38 -1.00
C GLN A 117 5.19 13.69 -1.07
N TRP A 118 6.10 14.01 -0.15
CA TRP A 118 7.42 13.38 -0.08
C TRP A 118 7.35 11.90 0.29
N SER A 119 6.44 11.50 1.19
CA SER A 119 6.19 10.08 1.45
C SER A 119 5.71 9.38 0.17
N CYS A 120 4.76 9.97 -0.56
CA CYS A 120 4.27 9.41 -1.81
C CYS A 120 5.36 9.32 -2.88
N ARG A 121 6.30 10.27 -2.95
CA ARG A 121 7.44 10.22 -3.88
C ARG A 121 8.38 9.07 -3.56
N ALA A 122 8.65 8.83 -2.28
CA ALA A 122 9.45 7.69 -1.84
C ALA A 122 8.78 6.37 -2.22
N TRP A 123 7.46 6.26 -2.01
CA TRP A 123 6.68 5.10 -2.43
C TRP A 123 6.64 4.92 -3.96
N ALA A 124 6.57 6.01 -4.73
CA ALA A 124 6.63 5.96 -6.18
C ALA A 124 7.99 5.43 -6.65
N LEU A 125 9.09 5.92 -6.07
CA LEU A 125 10.44 5.44 -6.39
C LEU A 125 10.60 3.95 -6.06
N TYR A 126 10.12 3.50 -4.90
CA TYR A 126 10.08 2.08 -4.56
C TYR A 126 9.36 1.27 -5.64
N SER A 127 8.16 1.72 -6.04
CA SER A 127 7.31 1.01 -7.01
C SER A 127 7.95 0.95 -8.40
N ILE A 128 8.72 1.97 -8.79
CA ILE A 128 9.51 1.97 -10.03
C ILE A 128 10.61 0.91 -9.97
N VAL A 129 11.34 0.83 -8.85
CA VAL A 129 12.40 -0.18 -8.68
C VAL A 129 11.80 -1.59 -8.70
N GLU A 130 10.71 -1.82 -7.98
CA GLU A 130 9.95 -3.09 -7.98
C GLU A 130 9.51 -3.47 -9.39
N LEU A 131 8.86 -2.56 -10.11
CA LEU A 131 8.39 -2.80 -11.47
C LEU A 131 9.55 -3.16 -12.41
N SER A 132 10.67 -2.44 -12.32
CA SER A 132 11.85 -2.73 -13.16
C SER A 132 12.45 -4.12 -12.91
N GLU A 133 12.37 -4.62 -11.68
CA GLU A 133 12.82 -5.98 -11.34
C GLU A 133 11.86 -7.04 -11.91
N LEU A 134 10.56 -6.82 -11.76
CA LEU A 134 9.54 -7.72 -12.30
C LEU A 134 9.57 -7.79 -13.83
N LEU A 135 9.85 -6.66 -14.50
CA LEU A 135 10.07 -6.63 -15.95
C LEU A 135 11.34 -7.40 -16.36
N GLY A 136 12.42 -7.31 -15.59
CA GLY A 136 13.61 -8.14 -15.82
C GLY A 136 13.34 -9.64 -15.67
N LEU A 137 12.48 -10.03 -14.71
CA LEU A 137 12.03 -11.44 -14.58
C LEU A 137 11.18 -11.88 -15.77
N TRP A 138 10.34 -10.99 -16.30
CA TRP A 138 9.55 -11.24 -17.51
C TRP A 138 10.45 -11.50 -18.73
N GLU A 139 11.47 -10.68 -18.94
CA GLU A 139 12.46 -10.85 -20.01
C GLU A 139 13.23 -12.17 -19.91
N GLN A 140 13.40 -12.70 -18.69
CA GLN A 140 13.99 -14.01 -18.42
C GLN A 140 13.01 -15.18 -18.64
N GLY A 141 11.82 -14.93 -19.18
CA GLY A 141 10.81 -15.95 -19.47
C GLY A 141 9.96 -16.36 -18.28
N ARG A 142 10.02 -15.65 -17.15
CA ARG A 142 9.09 -15.87 -16.03
C ARG A 142 7.79 -15.11 -16.28
N SER A 143 6.71 -15.50 -15.61
CA SER A 143 5.38 -14.88 -15.81
C SER A 143 4.85 -14.14 -14.57
N PRO A 144 5.52 -13.10 -14.05
CA PRO A 144 5.04 -12.33 -12.90
C PRO A 144 3.93 -11.31 -13.25
N VAL A 145 3.01 -11.63 -14.18
CA VAL A 145 2.00 -10.68 -14.73
C VAL A 145 1.24 -9.94 -13.63
N LEU A 146 0.72 -10.68 -12.65
CA LEU A 146 -0.10 -10.09 -11.59
C LEU A 146 0.71 -9.15 -10.69
N ALA A 147 1.97 -9.48 -10.42
CA ALA A 147 2.87 -8.62 -9.66
C ALA A 147 3.21 -7.34 -10.45
N ILE A 148 3.42 -7.45 -11.77
CA ILE A 148 3.65 -6.30 -12.65
C ILE A 148 2.43 -5.36 -12.62
N VAL A 149 1.22 -5.91 -12.78
CA VAL A 149 -0.02 -5.12 -12.75
C VAL A 149 -0.20 -4.44 -11.39
N GLN A 150 0.01 -5.16 -10.29
CA GLN A 150 -0.06 -4.60 -8.95
C GLN A 150 0.96 -3.45 -8.77
N SER A 151 2.23 -3.69 -9.11
CA SER A 151 3.31 -2.70 -8.96
C SER A 151 3.08 -1.46 -9.83
N ALA A 152 2.54 -1.63 -11.05
CA ALA A 152 2.17 -0.51 -11.92
C ALA A 152 1.00 0.29 -11.34
N ALA A 153 -0.01 -0.38 -10.78
CA ALA A 153 -1.12 0.28 -10.11
C ALA A 153 -0.66 1.05 -8.86
N ASP A 154 0.22 0.46 -8.04
CA ASP A 154 0.86 1.12 -6.89
C ASP A 154 1.65 2.37 -7.31
N MET A 155 2.44 2.25 -8.37
CA MET A 155 3.19 3.38 -8.94
C MET A 155 2.26 4.51 -9.37
N LEU A 156 1.16 4.22 -10.07
CA LEU A 156 0.20 5.24 -10.52
C LEU A 156 -0.48 5.96 -9.34
N LEU A 157 -0.85 5.23 -8.29
CA LEU A 157 -1.42 5.83 -7.08
C LEU A 157 -0.40 6.72 -6.36
N ALA A 158 0.84 6.24 -6.23
CA ALA A 158 1.91 6.99 -5.61
C ALA A 158 2.19 8.28 -6.39
N LEU A 159 2.25 8.22 -7.73
CA LEU A 159 2.43 9.37 -8.60
C LEU A 159 1.28 10.39 -8.44
N ASN A 160 0.04 9.91 -8.41
CA ASN A 160 -1.15 10.74 -8.23
C ASN A 160 -1.10 11.57 -6.93
N TRP A 161 -0.56 11.02 -5.85
CA TRP A 161 -0.46 11.71 -4.57
C TRP A 161 0.87 12.46 -4.35
N SER A 162 1.82 12.31 -5.28
CA SER A 162 3.16 12.93 -5.19
C SER A 162 3.24 14.31 -5.84
N TRP A 163 2.43 14.54 -6.87
CA TRP A 163 2.48 15.72 -7.72
C TRP A 163 1.07 16.18 -8.10
N ASP A 164 0.80 17.47 -7.90
CA ASP A 164 -0.49 18.08 -8.24
C ASP A 164 -0.83 17.97 -9.74
N ARG A 165 0.18 17.82 -10.61
CA ARG A 165 0.02 17.66 -12.06
C ARG A 165 -0.40 16.26 -12.49
N PHE A 166 -0.28 15.26 -11.62
CA PHE A 166 -0.65 13.86 -11.89
C PHE A 166 -2.01 13.50 -11.28
N ALA A 167 -2.93 14.47 -11.16
CA ALA A 167 -4.24 14.27 -10.58
C ALA A 167 -5.14 13.39 -11.48
N LEU A 168 -5.29 12.14 -11.07
CA LEU A 168 -6.29 11.22 -11.61
C LEU A 168 -7.67 11.57 -11.07
N SER A 169 -8.71 11.26 -11.85
CA SER A 169 -10.09 11.41 -11.38
C SER A 169 -10.37 10.46 -10.21
N SER A 170 -11.28 10.84 -9.30
CA SER A 170 -11.67 10.00 -8.15
C SER A 170 -12.08 8.58 -8.55
N PRO A 171 -12.86 8.35 -9.64
CA PRO A 171 -13.15 7.00 -10.12
C PRO A 171 -11.91 6.23 -10.58
N ALA A 172 -10.95 6.89 -11.24
CA ALA A 172 -9.71 6.25 -11.67
C ALA A 172 -8.84 5.83 -10.47
N VAL A 173 -8.70 6.70 -9.46
CA VAL A 173 -8.00 6.38 -8.21
C VAL A 173 -8.66 5.18 -7.51
N ALA A 174 -9.99 5.17 -7.43
CA ALA A 174 -10.73 4.08 -6.81
C ALA A 174 -10.58 2.75 -7.57
N GLY A 175 -10.63 2.79 -8.91
CA GLY A 175 -10.44 1.62 -9.76
C GLY A 175 -9.03 1.04 -9.66
N ILE A 176 -7.99 1.87 -9.84
CA ILE A 176 -6.58 1.47 -9.75
C ILE A 176 -6.27 0.94 -8.34
N GLY A 177 -6.75 1.64 -7.31
CA GLY A 177 -6.63 1.21 -5.92
C GLY A 177 -7.27 -0.13 -5.64
N THR A 178 -8.45 -0.40 -6.21
CA THR A 178 -9.13 -1.69 -6.06
C THR A 178 -8.34 -2.82 -6.71
N ILE A 179 -7.79 -2.60 -7.91
CA ILE A 179 -6.95 -3.57 -8.62
C ILE A 179 -5.72 -3.91 -7.78
N SER A 180 -4.95 -2.89 -7.37
CA SER A 180 -3.76 -3.10 -6.55
C SER A 180 -4.09 -3.85 -5.24
N ALA A 181 -5.11 -3.40 -4.51
CA ALA A 181 -5.48 -3.98 -3.23
C ALA A 181 -5.92 -5.44 -3.35
N SER A 182 -6.73 -5.74 -4.37
CA SER A 182 -7.24 -7.10 -4.63
C SER A 182 -6.10 -8.06 -4.99
N LEU A 183 -5.17 -7.63 -5.84
CA LEU A 183 -4.01 -8.45 -6.23
C LEU A 183 -3.06 -8.69 -5.04
N SER A 184 -2.83 -7.65 -4.24
CA SER A 184 -2.01 -7.75 -3.03
C SER A 184 -2.62 -8.75 -2.02
N LEU A 185 -3.94 -8.66 -1.80
CA LEU A 185 -4.66 -9.58 -0.91
C LEU A 185 -4.66 -11.02 -1.46
N ALA A 186 -4.89 -11.20 -2.76
CA ALA A 186 -4.85 -12.52 -3.39
C ALA A 186 -3.46 -13.18 -3.28
N SER A 187 -2.39 -12.39 -3.44
CA SER A 187 -1.01 -12.86 -3.24
C SER A 187 -0.75 -13.29 -1.78
N ALA A 188 -1.26 -12.52 -0.82
CA ALA A 188 -1.13 -12.85 0.60
C ALA A 188 -1.90 -14.13 0.97
N VAL A 189 -3.14 -14.29 0.46
CA VAL A 189 -3.95 -15.51 0.61
C VAL A 189 -3.21 -16.72 0.03
N SER A 190 -2.65 -16.59 -1.18
CA SER A 190 -1.89 -17.66 -1.83
C SER A 190 -0.66 -18.08 -1.02
N THR A 191 0.03 -17.11 -0.42
CA THR A 191 1.21 -17.37 0.43
C THR A 191 0.82 -18.05 1.73
N ALA A 192 -0.24 -17.57 2.40
CA ALA A 192 -0.75 -18.18 3.63
C ALA A 192 -1.17 -19.64 3.41
N ASN A 193 -1.79 -19.94 2.27
CA ASN A 193 -2.20 -21.31 1.93
C ASN A 193 -1.04 -22.27 1.65
N LYS A 194 0.13 -21.76 1.26
CA LYS A 194 1.34 -22.58 1.05
C LYS A 194 2.09 -22.87 2.35
N GLY A 195 1.89 -22.04 3.39
CA GLY A 195 2.54 -22.23 4.69
C GLY A 195 1.77 -23.13 5.65
N SER A 196 0.55 -23.53 5.31
CA SER A 196 -0.35 -24.37 6.15
C SER A 196 -0.39 -25.85 5.74
N THR A 197 0.40 -26.25 4.74
CA THR A 197 0.62 -27.64 4.32
C THR A 197 1.92 -28.17 4.89
#